data_AF-A0A1C5LWY0-F1
#
_entry.id   AF-A0A1C5LWY0-F1
#
_cell.length_a   1.000
_cell.length_b   1.000
_cell.length_c   1.000
_cell.angle_alpha   90.00
_cell.angle_beta   90.00
_cell.angle_gamma   90.00
#
_symmetry.space_group_name_H-M   'P 1'
#
loop_
_entity.id
_entity.type
_entity.pdbx_description
1 polymer ?
#
loop_
_entity_poly.entity_id
_entity_poly.type
_entity_poly.pdbx_seq_one_letter_code
_entity_poly.pdbx_strand_id
1 'polypeptide(L)'
;MNREQQKVLELLKEIDIICRKNKITYFLSPYLTLCAVTERPFPLNPEAGVIYMKTGDMERFKNVFEEEPVLRRALESMDSYKYFPGFYLRYTDKDTLFYKMDDYGKFQYPGMAVRILPLQCEYGPRRKYLWNRMREDGWRRIHERKEKWRNQRAFACVCMVRLLMLCGRGWLGKRIFRDLIHQPQEDVQNYVVRFLNKNVYYPAYVFEEQKEVEIEGEHFFIPVDAEKYLMTSYGANYRDKGPENYRQSAIAVCSTLIPCEEFMQQGKDLKRLASRRKRRARRQKFGLSYREYFNQCWNYAKLCGKKYTCARAYRKKLDYIRNLHKNQDYVQLEIVFGRYTDMMNKCLKYDEIFEADPELLDIYIQYLEKTGRVGFMEKVKKYV
;
A
#
# COMPACT_ATOMS: atom_id res chain seq x y z
N MET A 1 -16.28 -5.92 -25.44
CA MET A 1 -16.28 -5.01 -24.25
C MET A 1 -17.68 -4.81 -23.70
N ASN A 2 -17.81 -4.64 -22.38
CA ASN A 2 -19.05 -4.20 -21.73
C ASN A 2 -19.17 -2.65 -21.75
N ARG A 3 -20.32 -2.11 -21.30
CA ARG A 3 -20.58 -0.66 -21.31
C ARG A 3 -19.59 0.14 -20.46
N GLU A 4 -19.16 -0.40 -19.34
CA GLU A 4 -18.22 0.27 -18.43
C GLU A 4 -16.83 0.38 -19.09
N GLN A 5 -16.37 -0.69 -19.71
CA GLN A 5 -15.12 -0.72 -20.48
C GLN A 5 -15.15 0.29 -21.62
N GLN A 6 -16.25 0.33 -22.38
CA GLN A 6 -16.45 1.31 -23.45
C GLN A 6 -16.31 2.74 -22.95
N LYS A 7 -16.91 3.03 -21.79
CA LYS A 7 -16.83 4.37 -21.19
C LYS A 7 -15.41 4.72 -20.74
N VAL A 8 -14.66 3.77 -20.19
CA VAL A 8 -13.24 4.00 -19.82
C VAL A 8 -12.39 4.24 -21.07
N LEU A 9 -12.62 3.48 -22.16
CA LEU A 9 -11.94 3.65 -23.43
C LEU A 9 -12.26 5.02 -24.08
N GLU A 10 -13.52 5.44 -24.05
CA GLU A 10 -13.97 6.77 -24.49
C GLU A 10 -13.20 7.90 -23.77
N LEU A 11 -13.10 7.82 -22.45
CA LEU A 11 -12.36 8.82 -21.66
C LEU A 11 -10.85 8.80 -21.95
N LEU A 12 -10.26 7.63 -22.21
CA LEU A 12 -8.85 7.53 -22.62
C LEU A 12 -8.64 8.18 -23.99
N LYS A 13 -9.55 7.95 -24.94
CA LYS A 13 -9.52 8.54 -26.27
C LYS A 13 -9.63 10.06 -26.23
N GLU A 14 -10.53 10.60 -25.42
CA GLU A 14 -10.64 12.06 -25.23
C GLU A 14 -9.35 12.66 -24.68
N ILE A 15 -8.73 12.01 -23.69
CA ILE A 15 -7.44 12.45 -23.16
C ILE A 15 -6.36 12.38 -24.24
N ASP A 16 -6.31 11.32 -25.04
CA ASP A 16 -5.35 11.19 -26.14
C ASP A 16 -5.51 12.34 -27.15
N ILE A 17 -6.74 12.66 -27.57
CA ILE A 17 -7.03 13.77 -28.49
C ILE A 17 -6.51 15.11 -27.92
N ILE A 18 -6.80 15.38 -26.64
CA ILE A 18 -6.31 16.59 -25.95
C ILE A 18 -4.78 16.60 -25.92
N CYS A 19 -4.16 15.47 -25.61
CA CYS A 19 -2.71 15.36 -25.50
C CYS A 19 -2.01 15.56 -26.86
N ARG A 20 -2.52 14.93 -27.93
CA ARG A 20 -1.98 15.09 -29.29
C ARG A 20 -2.11 16.53 -29.78
N LYS A 21 -3.29 17.14 -29.64
CA LYS A 21 -3.54 18.55 -30.03
C LYS A 21 -2.54 19.50 -29.37
N ASN A 22 -2.20 19.25 -28.11
CA ASN A 22 -1.40 20.16 -27.29
C ASN A 22 0.06 19.70 -27.10
N LYS A 23 0.51 18.64 -27.79
CA LYS A 23 1.87 18.07 -27.63
C LYS A 23 2.19 17.76 -26.16
N ILE A 24 1.28 17.11 -25.46
CA ILE A 24 1.45 16.67 -24.06
C ILE A 24 1.80 15.19 -24.07
N THR A 25 2.90 14.83 -23.39
CA THR A 25 3.36 13.44 -23.33
C THR A 25 2.62 12.68 -22.24
N TYR A 26 2.13 11.49 -22.55
CA TYR A 26 1.55 10.57 -21.57
C TYR A 26 1.91 9.13 -21.87
N PHE A 27 1.81 8.28 -20.87
CA PHE A 27 2.08 6.85 -20.98
C PHE A 27 0.94 6.05 -20.35
N LEU A 28 0.47 4.98 -20.99
CA LEU A 28 -0.48 4.09 -20.33
C LEU A 28 0.12 3.46 -19.06
N SER A 29 -0.73 3.17 -18.08
CA SER A 29 -0.30 2.43 -16.89
C SER A 29 0.28 1.05 -17.26
N PRO A 30 1.07 0.42 -16.37
CA PRO A 30 1.65 -0.89 -16.62
C PRO A 30 0.59 -1.96 -16.89
N TYR A 31 -0.62 -1.79 -16.36
CA TYR A 31 -1.67 -2.78 -16.57
C TYR A 31 -2.28 -2.69 -17.97
N LEU A 32 -2.60 -1.47 -18.43
CA LEU A 32 -3.06 -1.25 -19.80
C LEU A 32 -1.96 -1.59 -20.82
N THR A 33 -0.71 -1.27 -20.49
CA THR A 33 0.46 -1.66 -21.32
C THR A 33 0.62 -3.17 -21.40
N LEU A 34 0.40 -3.89 -20.28
CA LEU A 34 0.40 -5.34 -20.28
C LEU A 34 -0.70 -5.88 -21.21
N CYS A 35 -1.91 -5.31 -21.15
CA CYS A 35 -2.99 -5.72 -22.03
C CYS A 35 -2.64 -5.52 -23.50
N ALA A 36 -2.07 -4.36 -23.86
CA ALA A 36 -1.65 -4.07 -25.22
C ALA A 36 -0.57 -5.03 -25.74
N VAL A 37 0.49 -5.27 -24.94
CA VAL A 37 1.66 -6.06 -25.37
C VAL A 37 1.39 -7.56 -25.38
N THR A 38 0.41 -8.02 -24.60
CA THR A 38 0.06 -9.46 -24.53
C THR A 38 -1.30 -9.78 -25.14
N GLU A 39 -1.87 -8.84 -25.91
CA GLU A 39 -3.16 -8.98 -26.60
C GLU A 39 -4.28 -9.48 -25.69
N ARG A 40 -4.28 -9.03 -24.43
CA ARG A 40 -5.32 -9.38 -23.46
C ARG A 40 -6.52 -8.49 -23.66
N PRO A 41 -7.73 -8.97 -23.30
CA PRO A 41 -8.92 -8.14 -23.32
C PRO A 41 -8.73 -6.90 -22.44
N PHE A 42 -9.40 -5.81 -22.82
CA PHE A 42 -9.45 -4.61 -22.01
C PHE A 42 -9.85 -4.94 -20.55
N PRO A 43 -9.27 -4.28 -19.54
CA PRO A 43 -9.59 -4.52 -18.13
C PRO A 43 -11.09 -4.42 -17.83
N LEU A 44 -11.60 -5.28 -16.94
CA LEU A 44 -13.00 -5.25 -16.51
C LEU A 44 -13.24 -4.17 -15.43
N ASN A 45 -12.20 -3.81 -14.68
CA ASN A 45 -12.29 -2.85 -13.60
C ASN A 45 -12.52 -1.41 -14.12
N PRO A 46 -13.61 -0.73 -13.70
CA PRO A 46 -13.87 0.67 -14.04
C PRO A 46 -12.75 1.66 -13.65
N GLU A 47 -11.88 1.31 -12.71
CA GLU A 47 -10.75 2.15 -12.27
C GLU A 47 -9.42 1.82 -12.99
N ALA A 48 -9.45 0.94 -13.98
CA ALA A 48 -8.27 0.54 -14.75
C ALA A 48 -7.79 1.64 -15.71
N GLY A 49 -8.64 2.60 -16.03
CA GLY A 49 -8.29 3.82 -16.76
C GLY A 49 -7.26 4.63 -15.96
N VAL A 50 -5.98 4.37 -16.22
CA VAL A 50 -4.86 5.02 -15.54
C VAL A 50 -3.76 5.30 -16.54
N ILE A 51 -3.28 6.53 -16.55
CA ILE A 51 -2.15 7.00 -17.35
C ILE A 51 -1.14 7.71 -16.47
N TYR A 52 0.11 7.78 -16.92
CA TYR A 52 1.22 8.46 -16.28
C TYR A 52 1.62 9.68 -17.10
N MET A 53 1.93 10.78 -16.42
CA MET A 53 2.45 12.00 -17.03
C MET A 53 3.63 12.52 -16.22
N LYS A 54 4.59 13.16 -16.88
CA LYS A 54 5.58 14.03 -16.21
C LYS A 54 4.84 15.17 -15.51
N THR A 55 5.40 15.71 -14.44
CA THR A 55 4.67 16.71 -13.62
C THR A 55 4.39 18.00 -14.40
N GLY A 56 5.30 18.40 -15.28
CA GLY A 56 5.09 19.52 -16.21
C GLY A 56 4.01 19.25 -17.27
N ASP A 57 3.95 18.04 -17.83
CA ASP A 57 2.88 17.66 -18.76
C ASP A 57 1.51 17.58 -18.09
N MET A 58 1.47 17.11 -16.84
CA MET A 58 0.27 17.10 -16.02
C MET A 58 -0.22 18.52 -15.69
N GLU A 59 0.69 19.48 -15.50
CA GLU A 59 0.35 20.90 -15.39
C GLU A 59 -0.27 21.44 -16.67
N ARG A 60 0.39 21.21 -17.80
CA ARG A 60 -0.07 21.64 -19.12
C ARG A 60 -1.45 21.07 -19.42
N PHE A 61 -1.68 19.79 -19.12
CA PHE A 61 -2.99 19.16 -19.28
C PHE A 61 -4.07 19.83 -18.43
N LYS A 62 -3.74 20.15 -17.18
CA LYS A 62 -4.66 20.89 -16.29
C LYS A 62 -5.01 22.26 -16.86
N ASN A 63 -4.03 23.01 -17.33
CA ASN A 63 -4.23 24.36 -17.88
C ASN A 63 -5.06 24.31 -19.18
N VAL A 64 -4.76 23.38 -20.09
CA VAL A 64 -5.54 23.17 -21.32
C VAL A 64 -7.00 22.85 -21.01
N PHE A 65 -7.28 22.01 -20.01
CA PHE A 65 -8.65 21.71 -19.62
C PHE A 65 -9.37 22.90 -18.94
N GLU A 66 -8.62 23.75 -18.23
CA GLU A 66 -9.17 24.99 -17.64
C GLU A 66 -9.51 26.03 -18.73
N GLU A 67 -8.74 26.09 -19.80
CA GLU A 67 -8.95 26.98 -20.96
C GLU A 67 -10.09 26.49 -21.87
N GLU A 68 -10.09 25.19 -22.23
CA GLU A 68 -11.08 24.56 -23.09
C GLU A 68 -11.79 23.41 -22.33
N PRO A 69 -12.76 23.72 -21.44
CA PRO A 69 -13.44 22.70 -20.66
C PRO A 69 -14.32 21.83 -21.56
N VAL A 70 -14.14 20.51 -21.48
CA VAL A 70 -14.98 19.55 -22.21
C VAL A 70 -16.35 19.45 -21.54
N LEU A 71 -17.41 19.55 -22.36
CA LEU A 71 -18.79 19.48 -21.90
C LEU A 71 -19.04 18.17 -21.14
N ARG A 72 -19.77 18.25 -20.01
CA ARG A 72 -20.07 17.09 -19.12
C ARG A 72 -18.85 16.36 -18.57
N ARG A 73 -17.65 16.93 -18.68
CA ARG A 73 -16.44 16.41 -18.02
C ARG A 73 -16.07 17.24 -16.80
N ALA A 74 -15.34 16.62 -15.88
CA ALA A 74 -14.74 17.29 -14.74
C ALA A 74 -13.29 16.85 -14.58
N LEU A 75 -12.41 17.79 -14.26
CA LEU A 75 -11.04 17.51 -13.86
C LEU A 75 -10.88 17.79 -12.37
N GLU A 76 -10.95 16.72 -11.57
CA GLU A 76 -10.83 16.82 -10.11
C GLU A 76 -9.39 16.61 -9.65
N SER A 77 -8.98 17.39 -8.65
CA SER A 77 -7.70 17.25 -7.98
C SER A 77 -7.74 17.88 -6.59
N MET A 78 -6.63 17.83 -5.87
CA MET A 78 -6.47 18.56 -4.61
C MET A 78 -6.49 20.09 -4.78
N ASP A 79 -6.25 20.60 -6.00
CA ASP A 79 -6.33 22.04 -6.30
C ASP A 79 -7.78 22.50 -6.48
N SER A 80 -8.63 21.68 -7.11
CA SER A 80 -10.04 22.00 -7.36
C SER A 80 -10.96 21.61 -6.20
N TYR A 81 -10.68 20.53 -5.47
CA TYR A 81 -11.57 20.04 -4.40
C TYR A 81 -10.86 19.75 -3.07
N LYS A 82 -11.27 20.44 -2.00
CA LYS A 82 -10.62 20.39 -0.66
C LYS A 82 -10.66 19.02 0.04
N TYR A 83 -11.55 18.12 -0.36
CA TYR A 83 -11.65 16.77 0.22
C TYR A 83 -11.08 15.69 -0.69
N PHE A 84 -10.54 16.07 -1.85
CA PHE A 84 -9.92 15.16 -2.80
C PHE A 84 -8.80 14.34 -2.12
N PRO A 85 -8.76 13.01 -2.31
CA PRO A 85 -7.99 12.15 -1.43
C PRO A 85 -6.53 11.96 -1.83
N GLY A 86 -6.13 12.29 -3.06
CA GLY A 86 -4.82 11.85 -3.58
C GLY A 86 -4.11 12.81 -4.52
N PHE A 87 -2.87 12.45 -4.83
CA PHE A 87 -1.91 13.21 -5.62
C PHE A 87 -2.00 12.87 -7.11
N TYR A 88 -3.16 13.14 -7.72
CA TYR A 88 -3.43 12.84 -9.14
C TYR A 88 -4.51 13.75 -9.70
N LEU A 89 -4.60 13.86 -11.02
CA LEU A 89 -5.77 14.42 -11.70
C LEU A 89 -6.76 13.30 -12.01
N ARG A 90 -8.04 13.60 -11.92
CA ARG A 90 -9.12 12.66 -12.18
C ARG A 90 -10.06 13.25 -13.23
N TYR A 91 -9.91 12.78 -14.46
CA TYR A 91 -10.73 13.17 -15.60
C TYR A 91 -12.00 12.31 -15.60
N THR A 92 -13.15 12.93 -15.33
CA THR A 92 -14.38 12.24 -14.93
C THR A 92 -15.53 12.57 -15.87
N ASP A 93 -16.33 11.57 -16.22
CA ASP A 93 -17.63 11.74 -16.88
C ASP A 93 -18.72 12.04 -15.84
N LYS A 94 -19.39 13.20 -15.96
CA LYS A 94 -20.48 13.60 -15.05
C LYS A 94 -21.77 12.80 -15.27
N ASP A 95 -21.98 12.25 -16.46
CA ASP A 95 -23.20 11.54 -16.85
C ASP A 95 -23.17 10.06 -16.44
N THR A 96 -22.10 9.64 -15.74
CA THR A 96 -21.95 8.27 -15.24
C THR A 96 -21.76 8.27 -13.73
N LEU A 97 -21.85 7.08 -13.13
CA LEU A 97 -21.71 6.86 -11.70
C LEU A 97 -20.69 5.75 -11.44
N PHE A 98 -19.71 6.07 -10.60
CA PHE A 98 -18.84 5.09 -9.95
C PHE A 98 -18.61 5.53 -8.50
N TYR A 99 -19.52 5.12 -7.62
CA TYR A 99 -19.55 5.53 -6.22
C TYR A 99 -19.26 4.37 -5.28
N LYS A 100 -18.22 4.51 -4.47
CA LYS A 100 -17.93 3.61 -3.34
C LYS A 100 -18.42 4.23 -2.05
N MET A 101 -19.14 3.48 -1.23
CA MET A 101 -19.65 3.96 0.07
C MET A 101 -18.55 4.48 1.01
N ASP A 102 -17.35 3.91 0.95
CA ASP A 102 -16.21 4.33 1.77
C ASP A 102 -15.58 5.66 1.28
N ASP A 103 -15.93 6.10 0.07
CA ASP A 103 -15.45 7.33 -0.58
C ASP A 103 -16.42 8.51 -0.44
N TYR A 104 -17.47 8.38 0.39
CA TYR A 104 -18.39 9.48 0.68
C TYR A 104 -17.65 10.77 1.04
N GLY A 105 -17.88 11.82 0.23
CA GLY A 105 -17.31 13.15 0.37
C GLY A 105 -15.84 13.27 -0.05
N LYS A 106 -15.25 12.25 -0.67
CA LYS A 106 -13.87 12.33 -1.22
C LYS A 106 -13.83 12.89 -2.64
N PHE A 107 -14.88 12.67 -3.42
CA PHE A 107 -15.02 13.19 -4.78
C PHE A 107 -16.26 14.08 -4.84
N GLN A 108 -16.16 15.22 -5.52
CA GLN A 108 -17.29 16.06 -5.84
C GLN A 108 -18.17 15.40 -6.90
N TYR A 109 -17.54 14.76 -7.89
CA TYR A 109 -18.21 14.06 -8.99
C TYR A 109 -17.85 12.56 -8.98
N PRO A 110 -18.57 11.69 -8.27
CA PRO A 110 -18.24 10.26 -8.23
C PRO A 110 -18.69 9.51 -9.51
N GLY A 111 -18.30 10.00 -10.70
CA GLY A 111 -18.53 9.34 -11.99
C GLY A 111 -17.39 8.40 -12.38
N MET A 112 -17.53 7.72 -13.51
CA MET A 112 -16.42 6.94 -14.10
C MET A 112 -15.31 7.89 -14.53
N ALA A 113 -14.06 7.49 -14.35
CA ALA A 113 -12.93 8.41 -14.52
C ALA A 113 -11.63 7.71 -14.92
N VAL A 114 -10.81 8.44 -15.68
CA VAL A 114 -9.40 8.10 -15.90
C VAL A 114 -8.54 8.88 -14.90
N ARG A 115 -7.61 8.18 -14.25
CA ARG A 115 -6.66 8.79 -13.32
C ARG A 115 -5.34 9.08 -14.01
N ILE A 116 -4.85 10.31 -13.86
CA ILE A 116 -3.57 10.75 -14.37
C ILE A 116 -2.61 10.84 -13.18
N LEU A 117 -1.70 9.86 -13.08
CA LEU A 117 -0.72 9.78 -12.00
C LEU A 117 0.57 10.52 -12.39
N PRO A 118 1.13 11.34 -11.49
CA PRO A 118 2.39 12.01 -11.74
C PRO A 118 3.56 11.03 -11.65
N LEU A 119 4.44 11.08 -12.65
CA LEU A 119 5.81 10.57 -12.57
C LEU A 119 6.62 11.54 -11.71
N GLN A 120 6.79 11.23 -10.43
CA GLN A 120 7.60 12.05 -9.53
C GLN A 120 9.07 11.67 -9.69
N CYS A 121 10.00 12.55 -9.33
CA CYS A 121 11.41 12.22 -9.20
C CYS A 121 11.96 12.68 -7.83
N GLU A 122 13.22 12.35 -7.56
CA GLU A 122 13.97 13.07 -6.53
C GLU A 122 14.50 14.37 -7.15
N TYR A 123 14.55 15.44 -6.36
CA TYR A 123 15.01 16.75 -6.82
C TYR A 123 15.73 17.51 -5.70
N GLY A 124 16.54 18.47 -6.10
CA GLY A 124 17.26 19.35 -5.17
C GLY A 124 16.36 20.48 -4.63
N PRO A 125 16.78 21.17 -3.56
CA PRO A 125 17.69 20.74 -2.49
C PRO A 125 17.06 19.65 -1.61
N ARG A 126 17.87 18.72 -1.09
CA ARG A 126 17.43 17.53 -0.32
C ARG A 126 16.46 17.85 0.81
N ARG A 127 16.64 18.98 1.50
CA ARG A 127 15.73 19.43 2.58
C ARG A 127 14.31 19.72 2.07
N LYS A 128 14.18 20.41 0.94
CA LYS A 128 12.87 20.73 0.32
C LYS A 128 12.16 19.45 -0.13
N TYR A 129 12.89 18.55 -0.81
CA TYR A 129 12.35 17.24 -1.18
C TYR A 129 11.88 16.44 0.05
N LEU A 130 12.72 16.30 1.08
CA LEU A 130 12.36 15.58 2.30
C LEU A 130 11.14 16.18 3.00
N TRP A 131 11.05 17.52 3.05
CA TRP A 131 9.90 18.23 3.60
C TRP A 131 8.61 17.92 2.83
N ASN A 132 8.65 17.97 1.50
CA ASN A 132 7.52 17.66 0.62
C ASN A 132 7.09 16.21 0.79
N ARG A 133 8.05 15.28 0.85
CA ARG A 133 7.81 13.86 1.12
C ARG A 133 7.14 13.61 2.48
N MET A 134 7.58 14.31 3.53
CA MET A 134 6.93 14.19 4.85
C MET A 134 5.48 14.69 4.82
N ARG A 135 5.21 15.80 4.10
CA ARG A 135 3.84 16.33 3.92
C ARG A 135 2.96 15.34 3.15
N GLU A 136 3.44 14.79 2.05
CA GLU A 136 2.71 13.77 1.26
C GLU A 136 2.42 12.51 2.07
N ASP A 137 3.43 11.98 2.78
CA ASP A 137 3.29 10.78 3.60
C ASP A 137 2.32 11.01 4.78
N GLY A 138 2.39 12.18 5.41
CA GLY A 138 1.45 12.59 6.46
C GLY A 138 0.02 12.73 5.92
N TRP A 139 -0.16 13.37 4.77
CA TRP A 139 -1.47 13.55 4.12
C TRP A 139 -2.12 12.20 3.75
N ARG A 140 -1.37 11.30 3.09
CA ARG A 140 -1.85 9.94 2.75
C ARG A 140 -2.33 9.20 4.00
N ARG A 141 -1.51 9.19 5.06
CA ARG A 141 -1.84 8.48 6.31
C ARG A 141 -3.10 9.01 6.99
N ILE A 142 -3.35 10.33 6.94
CA ILE A 142 -4.58 10.92 7.48
C ILE A 142 -5.81 10.43 6.70
N HIS A 143 -5.73 10.38 5.38
CA HIS A 143 -6.86 9.98 4.52
C HIS A 143 -7.23 8.51 4.64
N GLU A 144 -6.23 7.66 4.82
CA GLU A 144 -6.37 6.23 4.57
C GLU A 144 -6.81 5.43 5.80
N ARG A 145 -6.67 5.98 7.01
CA ARG A 145 -7.12 5.35 8.28
C ARG A 145 -6.69 3.88 8.45
N LYS A 146 -5.66 3.42 7.74
CA LYS A 146 -5.06 2.09 7.88
C LYS A 146 -4.05 2.09 9.02
N GLU A 147 -3.86 0.88 9.56
CA GLU A 147 -3.41 0.59 10.92
C GLU A 147 -2.00 1.02 11.34
N LYS A 148 -1.95 1.27 12.65
CA LYS A 148 -0.82 1.36 13.59
C LYS A 148 0.27 2.34 13.20
N TRP A 149 0.46 3.32 14.08
CA TRP A 149 1.65 4.16 14.23
C TRP A 149 2.88 3.29 14.51
N ARG A 150 3.27 2.44 13.55
CA ARG A 150 4.29 1.42 13.78
C ARG A 150 5.65 2.05 14.09
N ASN A 151 5.91 3.25 13.55
CA ASN A 151 7.22 3.91 13.65
C ASN A 151 7.07 5.39 14.04
N GLN A 152 7.98 5.91 14.88
CA GLN A 152 8.00 7.31 15.35
C GLN A 152 7.96 8.34 14.21
N ARG A 153 8.67 8.08 13.10
CA ARG A 153 8.63 8.92 11.90
C ARG A 153 7.22 9.07 11.33
N ALA A 154 6.43 8.00 11.37
CA ALA A 154 5.06 8.03 10.87
C ALA A 154 4.15 8.90 11.74
N PHE A 155 4.35 8.82 13.06
CA PHE A 155 3.70 9.70 14.01
C PHE A 155 4.03 11.17 13.74
N ALA A 156 5.32 11.50 13.62
CA ALA A 156 5.77 12.86 13.34
C ALA A 156 5.16 13.45 12.06
N CYS A 157 5.12 12.70 10.95
CA CYS A 157 4.55 13.18 9.69
C CYS A 157 3.06 13.53 9.82
N VAL A 158 2.28 12.70 10.52
CA VAL A 158 0.84 12.99 10.70
C VAL A 158 0.62 14.14 11.67
N CYS A 159 1.36 14.21 12.77
CA CYS A 159 1.26 15.32 13.72
C CYS A 159 1.57 16.65 13.04
N MET A 160 2.64 16.70 12.24
CA MET A 160 2.98 17.86 11.41
C MET A 160 1.82 18.24 10.48
N VAL A 161 1.31 17.30 9.68
CA VAL A 161 0.24 17.63 8.72
C VAL A 161 -1.06 18.04 9.43
N ARG A 162 -1.39 17.42 10.58
CA ARG A 162 -2.55 17.84 11.39
C ARG A 162 -2.41 19.25 11.94
N LEU A 163 -1.21 19.62 12.38
CA LEU A 163 -0.92 20.98 12.84
C LEU A 163 -1.05 21.98 11.68
N LEU A 164 -0.49 21.67 10.50
CA LEU A 164 -0.65 22.49 9.30
C LEU A 164 -2.11 22.58 8.82
N MET A 165 -2.93 21.54 9.04
CA MET A 165 -4.36 21.56 8.71
C MET A 165 -5.17 22.58 9.54
N LEU A 166 -4.67 23.02 10.70
CA LEU A 166 -5.29 24.08 11.50
C LEU A 166 -5.35 25.41 10.75
N CYS A 167 -4.35 25.68 9.89
CA CYS A 167 -4.31 26.86 9.01
C CYS A 167 -5.28 26.76 7.81
N GLY A 168 -6.04 25.68 7.68
CA GLY A 168 -6.98 25.46 6.60
C GLY A 168 -6.61 24.25 5.74
N ARG A 169 -7.44 23.22 5.82
CA ARG A 169 -7.27 21.97 5.06
C ARG A 169 -7.22 22.18 3.54
N GLY A 170 -8.09 23.04 3.01
CA GLY A 170 -8.14 23.33 1.57
C GLY A 170 -6.84 23.96 1.10
N TRP A 171 -6.40 25.03 1.78
CA TRP A 171 -5.13 25.71 1.49
C TRP A 171 -3.94 24.75 1.51
N LEU A 172 -3.82 23.90 2.54
CA LEU A 172 -2.73 22.94 2.64
C LEU A 172 -2.76 21.92 1.49
N GLY A 173 -3.94 21.39 1.15
CA GLY A 173 -4.11 20.45 0.05
C GLY A 173 -3.67 21.06 -1.28
N LYS A 174 -4.16 22.27 -1.60
CA LYS A 174 -3.75 23.01 -2.80
C LYS A 174 -2.24 23.24 -2.84
N ARG A 175 -1.66 23.68 -1.72
CA ARG A 175 -0.22 23.94 -1.63
C ARG A 175 0.63 22.69 -1.89
N ILE A 176 0.32 21.57 -1.23
CA ILE A 176 1.08 20.32 -1.44
C ILE A 176 0.95 19.87 -2.90
N PHE A 177 -0.24 19.98 -3.49
CA PHE A 177 -0.46 19.57 -4.87
C PHE A 177 0.24 20.47 -5.89
N ARG A 178 0.25 21.79 -5.67
CA ARG A 178 1.03 22.73 -6.50
C ARG A 178 2.52 22.45 -6.40
N ASP A 179 3.03 22.24 -5.18
CA ASP A 179 4.44 21.87 -4.95
C ASP A 179 4.83 20.57 -5.68
N LEU A 180 3.88 19.66 -5.88
CA LEU A 180 4.04 18.41 -6.62
C LEU A 180 4.04 18.63 -8.14
N ILE A 181 3.11 19.42 -8.67
CA ILE A 181 3.01 19.69 -10.12
C ILE A 181 4.20 20.52 -10.60
N HIS A 182 4.62 21.53 -9.82
CA HIS A 182 5.76 22.41 -10.14
C HIS A 182 7.11 21.78 -9.74
N GLN A 183 7.14 20.46 -9.57
CA GLN A 183 8.37 19.77 -9.24
C GLN A 183 9.35 19.87 -10.42
N PRO A 184 10.60 20.32 -10.21
CA PRO A 184 11.60 20.35 -11.27
C PRO A 184 12.02 18.93 -11.66
N GLN A 185 12.14 18.68 -12.97
CA GLN A 185 12.45 17.37 -13.56
C GLN A 185 13.61 17.46 -14.56
N GLU A 186 14.67 18.17 -14.18
CA GLU A 186 15.94 18.26 -14.92
C GLU A 186 16.87 17.13 -14.47
N ASP A 187 17.62 16.52 -15.40
CA ASP A 187 18.61 15.46 -15.15
C ASP A 187 18.13 14.31 -14.25
N VAL A 188 16.89 13.87 -14.48
CA VAL A 188 16.25 12.82 -13.68
C VAL A 188 16.90 11.47 -13.97
N GLN A 189 17.38 10.79 -12.92
CA GLN A 189 17.85 9.40 -13.05
C GLN A 189 16.72 8.38 -12.95
N ASN A 190 15.77 8.62 -12.04
CA ASN A 190 14.67 7.71 -11.75
C ASN A 190 13.37 8.48 -11.52
N TYR A 191 12.30 8.01 -12.15
CA TYR A 191 10.94 8.38 -11.81
C TYR A 191 10.35 7.40 -10.80
N VAL A 192 9.39 7.87 -10.02
CA VAL A 192 8.68 7.09 -9.01
C VAL A 192 7.19 7.36 -9.11
N VAL A 193 6.43 6.27 -9.26
CA VAL A 193 4.98 6.29 -9.10
C VAL A 193 4.65 5.80 -7.71
N ARG A 194 4.00 6.66 -6.94
CA ARG A 194 3.73 6.41 -5.52
C ARG A 194 2.29 5.97 -5.34
N PHE A 195 2.11 4.68 -5.11
CA PHE A 195 0.84 4.14 -4.65
C PHE A 195 0.74 4.24 -3.13
N LEU A 196 -0.43 3.89 -2.62
CA LEU A 196 -0.67 3.83 -1.19
C LEU A 196 0.36 2.95 -0.44
N ASN A 197 0.54 1.71 -0.89
CA ASN A 197 1.31 0.70 -0.16
C ASN A 197 2.68 0.39 -0.80
N LYS A 198 2.94 0.91 -2.00
CA LYS A 198 4.12 0.58 -2.80
C LYS A 198 4.58 1.83 -3.54
N ASN A 199 5.88 2.07 -3.54
CA ASN A 199 6.51 2.99 -4.49
C ASN A 199 7.15 2.12 -5.58
N VAL A 200 6.94 2.48 -6.85
CA VAL A 200 7.58 1.80 -7.97
C VAL A 200 8.53 2.80 -8.62
N TYR A 201 9.81 2.44 -8.69
CA TYR A 201 10.88 3.27 -9.22
C TYR A 201 11.24 2.76 -10.61
N TYR A 202 11.23 3.65 -11.59
CA TYR A 202 11.56 3.38 -12.99
C TYR A 202 12.79 4.20 -13.39
N PRO A 203 13.73 3.62 -14.13
CA PRO A 203 14.79 4.40 -14.78
C PRO A 203 14.19 5.48 -15.70
N ALA A 204 14.83 6.65 -15.78
CA ALA A 204 14.29 7.79 -16.54
C ALA A 204 14.16 7.53 -18.04
N TYR A 205 15.11 6.79 -18.63
CA TYR A 205 15.10 6.45 -20.07
C TYR A 205 13.84 5.73 -20.53
N VAL A 206 13.15 5.02 -19.62
CA VAL A 206 11.87 4.35 -19.93
C VAL A 206 10.80 5.35 -20.36
N PHE A 207 10.88 6.62 -19.94
CA PHE A 207 9.91 7.66 -20.26
C PHE A 207 10.50 8.78 -21.14
N GLU A 208 11.56 8.51 -21.87
CA GLU A 208 12.12 9.43 -22.87
C GLU A 208 11.36 9.32 -24.20
N GLU A 209 11.16 8.10 -24.68
CA GLU A 209 10.48 7.83 -25.94
C GLU A 209 9.18 7.05 -25.73
N GLN A 210 8.19 7.35 -26.58
CA GLN A 210 6.91 6.67 -26.62
C GLN A 210 6.70 5.97 -27.96
N LYS A 211 6.06 4.81 -27.93
CA LYS A 211 5.57 4.10 -29.12
C LYS A 211 4.06 3.97 -29.06
N GLU A 212 3.46 3.96 -30.24
CA GLU A 212 2.03 3.79 -30.41
C GLU A 212 1.67 2.30 -30.39
N VAL A 213 0.58 1.96 -29.71
CA VAL A 213 0.03 0.60 -29.65
C VAL A 213 -1.48 0.65 -29.81
N GLU A 214 -2.02 -0.38 -30.44
CA GLU A 214 -3.46 -0.55 -30.59
C GLU A 214 -4.07 -1.27 -29.37
N ILE A 215 -5.18 -0.74 -28.86
CA ILE A 215 -6.00 -1.36 -27.84
C ILE A 215 -7.46 -1.20 -28.27
N GLU A 216 -8.12 -2.33 -28.55
CA GLU A 216 -9.55 -2.37 -28.91
C GLU A 216 -9.92 -1.41 -30.08
N GLY A 217 -9.03 -1.31 -31.08
CA GLY A 217 -9.20 -0.48 -32.27
C GLY A 217 -8.81 1.00 -32.12
N GLU A 218 -8.29 1.41 -30.96
CA GLU A 218 -7.81 2.78 -30.70
C GLU A 218 -6.31 2.78 -30.43
N HIS A 219 -5.63 3.87 -30.79
CA HIS A 219 -4.17 3.99 -30.68
C HIS A 219 -3.72 4.85 -29.51
N PHE A 220 -2.86 4.30 -28.65
CA PHE A 220 -2.36 4.96 -27.44
C PHE A 220 -0.84 4.85 -27.30
N PHE A 221 -0.27 5.66 -26.43
CA PHE A 221 1.18 5.68 -26.19
C PHE A 221 1.62 4.85 -24.98
N ILE A 222 2.66 4.04 -25.18
CA ILE A 222 3.40 3.32 -24.13
C ILE A 222 4.89 3.62 -24.25
N PRO A 223 5.69 3.36 -23.20
CA PRO A 223 7.14 3.36 -23.32
C PRO A 223 7.65 2.49 -24.47
N VAL A 224 8.68 2.95 -25.20
CA VAL A 224 9.35 2.13 -26.23
C VAL A 224 9.84 0.82 -25.62
N ASP A 225 10.55 0.92 -24.49
CA ASP A 225 10.99 -0.21 -23.67
C ASP A 225 9.88 -0.71 -22.73
N ALA A 226 8.83 -1.25 -23.37
CA ALA A 226 7.67 -1.82 -22.67
C ALA A 226 8.07 -3.03 -21.80
N GLU A 227 9.10 -3.78 -22.18
CA GLU A 227 9.59 -4.92 -21.41
C GLU A 227 10.17 -4.46 -20.07
N LYS A 228 11.12 -3.51 -20.09
CA LYS A 228 11.69 -2.97 -18.85
C LYS A 228 10.63 -2.30 -17.98
N TYR A 229 9.71 -1.57 -18.60
CA TYR A 229 8.58 -0.96 -17.90
C TYR A 229 7.75 -1.99 -17.15
N LEU A 230 7.33 -3.07 -17.80
CA LEU A 230 6.53 -4.14 -17.21
C LEU A 230 7.30 -4.97 -16.19
N MET A 231 8.57 -5.29 -16.46
CA MET A 231 9.46 -5.98 -15.53
C MET A 231 9.63 -5.19 -14.23
N THR A 232 9.75 -3.88 -14.31
CA THR A 232 9.86 -3.00 -13.14
C THR A 232 8.56 -3.00 -12.31
N SER A 233 7.40 -3.04 -12.96
CA SER A 233 6.10 -3.03 -12.28
C SER A 233 5.74 -4.38 -11.64
N TYR A 234 5.99 -5.48 -12.35
CA TYR A 234 5.46 -6.82 -12.04
C TYR A 234 6.51 -7.91 -11.82
N GLY A 235 7.79 -7.67 -12.12
CA GLY A 235 8.88 -8.65 -12.03
C GLY A 235 9.15 -9.36 -13.36
N ALA A 236 10.18 -10.21 -13.39
CA ALA A 236 10.62 -10.92 -14.60
C ALA A 236 9.50 -11.75 -15.25
N ASN A 237 8.66 -12.39 -14.43
CA ASN A 237 7.58 -13.27 -14.89
C ASN A 237 6.26 -12.49 -15.12
N TYR A 238 6.33 -11.24 -15.56
CA TYR A 238 5.14 -10.40 -15.74
C TYR A 238 4.15 -10.99 -16.76
N ARG A 239 4.64 -11.77 -17.73
CA ARG A 239 3.82 -12.45 -18.75
C ARG A 239 2.93 -13.54 -18.14
N ASP A 240 3.39 -14.20 -17.09
CA ASP A 240 2.65 -15.27 -16.38
C ASP A 240 1.57 -14.71 -15.45
N LYS A 241 1.52 -13.38 -15.28
CA LYS A 241 0.50 -12.74 -14.46
C LYS A 241 -0.87 -13.14 -14.99
N GLY A 242 -1.71 -13.76 -14.16
CA GLY A 242 -3.05 -14.18 -14.56
C GLY A 242 -3.94 -13.03 -15.05
N PRO A 243 -5.09 -13.34 -15.66
CA PRO A 243 -6.08 -12.35 -16.06
C PRO A 243 -6.61 -11.56 -14.86
N GLU A 244 -7.27 -10.42 -15.12
CA GLU A 244 -7.93 -9.68 -14.05
C GLU A 244 -8.97 -10.54 -13.35
N ASN A 245 -8.91 -10.62 -12.03
CA ASN A 245 -10.00 -11.17 -11.23
C ASN A 245 -10.77 -10.01 -10.58
N TYR A 246 -11.34 -9.15 -11.42
CA TYR A 246 -12.18 -8.06 -10.94
C TYR A 246 -13.56 -8.59 -10.55
N ARG A 247 -13.98 -8.27 -9.33
CA ARG A 247 -15.36 -8.46 -8.87
C ARG A 247 -15.83 -7.13 -8.32
N GLN A 248 -16.94 -6.63 -8.84
CA GLN A 248 -17.53 -5.41 -8.31
C GLN A 248 -17.79 -5.58 -6.82
N SER A 249 -17.27 -4.63 -6.04
CA SER A 249 -17.46 -4.66 -4.60
C SER A 249 -18.95 -4.45 -4.29
N ALA A 250 -19.50 -5.21 -3.34
CA ALA A 250 -20.88 -5.06 -2.87
C ALA A 250 -21.21 -3.67 -2.28
N ILE A 251 -20.21 -2.78 -2.21
CA ILE A 251 -20.27 -1.45 -1.63
C ILE A 251 -19.98 -0.35 -2.67
N ALA A 252 -19.81 -0.76 -3.92
CA ALA A 252 -19.58 0.10 -5.07
C ALA A 252 -20.82 0.03 -5.97
N VAL A 253 -21.35 1.20 -6.33
CA VAL A 253 -22.38 1.38 -7.35
C VAL A 253 -21.68 1.86 -8.60
N CYS A 254 -21.83 1.13 -9.70
CA CYS A 254 -21.31 1.50 -11.01
C CYS A 254 -22.49 1.54 -11.99
N SER A 255 -22.60 2.60 -12.77
CA SER A 255 -23.62 2.74 -13.81
C SER A 255 -23.16 3.74 -14.87
N THR A 256 -23.33 3.40 -16.14
CA THR A 256 -23.10 4.30 -17.27
C THR A 256 -24.33 5.15 -17.61
N LEU A 257 -25.45 4.95 -16.91
CA LEU A 257 -26.75 5.55 -17.22
C LEU A 257 -27.22 6.57 -16.19
N ILE A 258 -26.58 6.59 -15.01
CA ILE A 258 -26.98 7.47 -13.90
C ILE A 258 -25.94 8.57 -13.79
N PRO A 259 -26.30 9.84 -14.00
CA PRO A 259 -25.41 10.97 -13.73
C PRO A 259 -24.98 11.01 -12.27
N CYS A 260 -23.70 11.24 -12.02
CA CYS A 260 -23.19 11.29 -10.66
C CYS A 260 -23.79 12.44 -9.84
N GLU A 261 -24.10 13.57 -10.48
CA GLU A 261 -24.72 14.72 -9.82
C GLU A 261 -26.12 14.38 -9.31
N GLU A 262 -26.93 13.69 -10.13
CA GLU A 262 -28.27 13.23 -9.75
C GLU A 262 -28.21 12.27 -8.55
N PHE A 263 -27.32 11.28 -8.61
CA PHE A 263 -27.12 10.35 -7.49
C PHE A 263 -26.74 11.08 -6.19
N MET A 264 -25.91 12.12 -6.29
CA MET A 264 -25.44 12.88 -5.12
C MET A 264 -26.51 13.79 -4.51
N GLN A 265 -27.62 14.07 -5.20
CA GLN A 265 -28.77 14.79 -4.62
C GLN A 265 -29.41 14.03 -3.45
N GLN A 266 -29.24 12.70 -3.38
CA GLN A 266 -29.66 11.84 -2.25
C GLN A 266 -28.79 12.02 -0.98
N GLY A 267 -28.10 13.15 -0.84
CA GLY A 267 -26.96 13.36 0.06
C GLY A 267 -27.21 13.06 1.55
N LYS A 268 -28.45 13.23 2.05
CA LYS A 268 -28.78 12.91 3.46
C LYS A 268 -28.72 11.41 3.75
N ASP A 269 -29.26 10.58 2.87
CA ASP A 269 -29.26 9.13 3.04
C ASP A 269 -27.87 8.53 2.79
N LEU A 270 -27.16 9.02 1.77
CA LEU A 270 -25.78 8.62 1.51
C LEU A 270 -24.87 8.91 2.72
N LYS A 271 -25.01 10.09 3.35
CA LYS A 271 -24.26 10.44 4.57
C LYS A 271 -24.55 9.48 5.71
N ARG A 272 -25.83 9.15 5.93
CA ARG A 272 -26.29 8.24 6.98
C ARG A 272 -25.73 6.83 6.76
N LEU A 273 -25.80 6.31 5.55
CA LEU A 273 -25.27 4.99 5.16
C LEU A 273 -23.75 4.92 5.34
N ALA A 274 -23.01 5.91 4.81
CA ALA A 274 -21.56 5.99 4.96
C ALA A 274 -21.13 6.07 6.44
N SER A 275 -21.89 6.81 7.26
CA SER A 275 -21.62 6.94 8.71
C SER A 275 -21.88 5.62 9.46
N ARG A 276 -23.00 4.95 9.18
CA ARG A 276 -23.33 3.62 9.74
C ARG A 276 -22.26 2.59 9.39
N ARG A 277 -21.82 2.57 8.13
CA ARG A 277 -20.75 1.70 7.66
C ARG A 277 -19.44 1.97 8.38
N LYS A 278 -19.00 3.24 8.47
CA LYS A 278 -17.80 3.62 9.22
C LYS A 278 -17.88 3.17 10.69
N ARG A 279 -19.05 3.24 11.33
CA ARG A 279 -19.26 2.73 12.69
C ARG A 279 -19.15 1.20 12.75
N ARG A 280 -19.75 0.47 11.81
CA ARG A 280 -19.67 -1.00 11.72
C ARG A 280 -18.24 -1.47 11.49
N ALA A 281 -17.51 -0.85 10.57
CA ALA A 281 -16.11 -1.16 10.30
C ALA A 281 -15.23 -0.94 11.53
N ARG A 282 -15.44 0.14 12.29
CA ARG A 282 -14.74 0.38 13.58
C ARG A 282 -15.05 -0.70 14.62
N ARG A 283 -16.32 -1.09 14.76
CA ARG A 283 -16.73 -2.18 15.69
C ARG A 283 -16.13 -3.52 15.29
N GLN A 284 -16.14 -3.85 14.00
CA GLN A 284 -15.54 -5.09 13.49
C GLN A 284 -14.03 -5.11 13.76
N LYS A 285 -13.33 -4.00 13.51
CA LYS A 285 -11.89 -3.87 13.82
C LYS A 285 -11.61 -4.02 15.31
N PHE A 286 -12.43 -3.41 16.16
CA PHE A 286 -12.33 -3.56 17.62
C PHE A 286 -12.54 -5.02 18.04
N GLY A 287 -13.58 -5.68 17.53
CA GLY A 287 -13.83 -7.10 17.79
C GLY A 287 -12.69 -8.02 17.31
N LEU A 288 -12.12 -7.74 16.12
CA LEU A 288 -10.94 -8.44 15.62
C LEU A 288 -9.73 -8.27 16.53
N SER A 289 -9.47 -7.05 17.02
CA SER A 289 -8.36 -6.81 17.95
C SER A 289 -8.52 -7.54 19.28
N TYR A 290 -9.77 -7.65 19.78
CA TYR A 290 -10.06 -8.43 20.99
C TYR A 290 -9.85 -9.92 20.76
N ARG A 291 -10.27 -10.44 19.59
CA ARG A 291 -10.02 -11.83 19.20
C ARG A 291 -8.53 -12.12 19.03
N GLU A 292 -7.76 -11.21 18.45
CA GLU A 292 -6.31 -11.32 18.35
C GLU A 292 -5.66 -11.39 19.74
N TYR A 293 -6.04 -10.49 20.64
CA TYR A 293 -5.58 -10.48 22.02
C TYR A 293 -5.96 -11.78 22.75
N PHE A 294 -7.21 -12.20 22.66
CA PHE A 294 -7.69 -13.46 23.24
C PHE A 294 -6.89 -14.66 22.71
N ASN A 295 -6.63 -14.71 21.40
CA ASN A 295 -5.81 -15.76 20.80
C ASN A 295 -4.37 -15.73 21.33
N GLN A 296 -3.78 -14.55 21.55
CA GLN A 296 -2.47 -14.43 22.18
C GLN A 296 -2.46 -14.98 23.61
N CYS A 297 -3.43 -14.57 24.44
CA CYS A 297 -3.59 -15.09 25.81
C CYS A 297 -3.78 -16.61 25.82
N TRP A 298 -4.62 -17.13 24.92
CA TRP A 298 -4.88 -18.57 24.80
C TRP A 298 -3.64 -19.35 24.36
N ASN A 299 -2.87 -18.82 23.42
CA ASN A 299 -1.61 -19.42 22.99
C ASN A 299 -0.58 -19.42 24.14
N TYR A 300 -0.53 -18.35 24.93
CA TYR A 300 0.32 -18.29 26.13
C TYR A 300 -0.13 -19.31 27.20
N ALA A 301 -1.43 -19.43 27.47
CA ALA A 301 -1.96 -20.46 28.38
C ALA A 301 -1.58 -21.88 27.93
N LYS A 302 -1.67 -22.17 26.63
CA LYS A 302 -1.18 -23.44 26.05
C LYS A 302 0.32 -23.61 26.23
N LEU A 303 1.12 -22.55 26.08
CA LEU A 303 2.55 -22.58 26.34
C LEU A 303 2.83 -22.93 27.81
N CYS A 304 2.14 -22.31 28.77
CA CYS A 304 2.29 -22.61 30.20
C CYS A 304 1.99 -24.08 30.52
N GLY A 305 0.92 -24.65 29.95
CA GLY A 305 0.63 -26.08 30.10
C GLY A 305 1.73 -26.98 29.54
N LYS A 306 2.32 -26.60 28.40
CA LYS A 306 3.48 -27.30 27.82
C LYS A 306 4.76 -27.11 28.65
N LYS A 307 5.02 -25.91 29.20
CA LYS A 307 6.14 -25.63 30.12
C LYS A 307 6.04 -26.57 31.33
N TYR A 308 4.87 -26.65 31.96
CA TYR A 308 4.64 -27.52 33.12
C TYR A 308 4.92 -28.99 32.79
N THR A 309 4.36 -29.49 31.69
CA THR A 309 4.56 -30.89 31.27
C THR A 309 6.02 -31.20 30.96
N CYS A 310 6.70 -30.28 30.27
CA CYS A 310 8.12 -30.37 29.96
C CYS A 310 8.95 -30.37 31.24
N ALA A 311 8.74 -29.40 32.13
CA ALA A 311 9.48 -29.27 33.39
C ALA A 311 9.35 -30.54 34.24
N ARG A 312 8.13 -31.07 34.36
CA ARG A 312 7.88 -32.34 35.08
C ARG A 312 8.64 -33.51 34.47
N ALA A 313 8.75 -33.58 33.14
CA ALA A 313 9.51 -34.64 32.46
C ALA A 313 11.02 -34.51 32.71
N TYR A 314 11.55 -33.28 32.75
CA TYR A 314 12.98 -33.04 33.01
C TYR A 314 13.38 -33.23 34.48
N ARG A 315 12.53 -32.83 35.43
CA ARG A 315 12.76 -33.12 36.86
C ARG A 315 12.93 -34.62 37.13
N LYS A 316 12.15 -35.46 36.45
CA LYS A 316 12.28 -36.93 36.52
C LYS A 316 13.58 -37.47 35.93
N LYS A 317 14.28 -36.69 35.10
CA LYS A 317 15.53 -37.07 34.42
C LYS A 317 16.74 -36.37 35.03
N LEU A 318 16.58 -35.60 36.10
CA LEU A 318 17.64 -34.74 36.63
C LEU A 318 18.89 -35.54 37.00
N ASP A 319 18.73 -36.66 37.70
CA ASP A 319 19.86 -37.52 38.09
C ASP A 319 20.61 -38.09 36.88
N TYR A 320 19.87 -38.46 35.84
CA TYR A 320 20.46 -38.92 34.58
C TYR A 320 21.26 -37.81 33.89
N ILE A 321 20.70 -36.60 33.83
CA ILE A 321 21.37 -35.43 33.23
C ILE A 321 22.60 -35.03 34.04
N ARG A 322 22.53 -35.04 35.37
CA ARG A 322 23.68 -34.82 36.26
C ARG A 322 24.80 -35.80 35.96
N ASN A 323 24.48 -37.09 35.79
CA ASN A 323 25.47 -38.12 35.50
C ASN A 323 26.15 -37.87 34.14
N LEU A 324 25.37 -37.61 33.08
CA LEU A 324 25.92 -37.25 31.77
C LEU A 324 26.83 -36.01 31.83
N HIS A 325 26.42 -34.99 32.58
CA HIS A 325 27.22 -33.78 32.76
C HIS A 325 28.54 -34.04 33.50
N LYS A 326 28.51 -34.83 34.59
CA LYS A 326 29.72 -35.22 35.33
C LYS A 326 30.71 -35.98 34.46
N ASN A 327 30.22 -36.83 33.56
CA ASN A 327 31.05 -37.61 32.64
C ASN A 327 31.41 -36.85 31.36
N GLN A 328 31.02 -35.58 31.23
CA GLN A 328 31.26 -34.74 30.04
C GLN A 328 30.72 -35.35 28.73
N ASP A 329 29.63 -36.13 28.80
CA ASP A 329 28.99 -36.71 27.60
C ASP A 329 28.07 -35.68 26.92
N TYR A 330 28.70 -34.71 26.25
CA TYR A 330 28.00 -33.62 25.59
C TYR A 330 27.18 -34.08 24.37
N VAL A 331 27.51 -35.23 23.77
CA VAL A 331 26.77 -35.79 22.63
C VAL A 331 25.39 -36.28 23.09
N GLN A 332 25.33 -37.00 24.21
CA GLN A 332 24.03 -37.40 24.78
C GLN A 332 23.27 -36.22 25.39
N LEU A 333 23.96 -35.26 26.00
CA LEU A 333 23.32 -34.04 26.49
C LEU A 333 22.65 -33.23 25.37
N GLU A 334 23.22 -33.17 24.17
CA GLU A 334 22.59 -32.53 23.00
C GLU A 334 21.24 -33.18 22.67
N ILE A 335 21.19 -34.52 22.65
CA ILE A 335 19.96 -35.28 22.37
C ILE A 335 18.93 -35.04 23.47
N VAL A 336 19.36 -35.09 24.73
CA VAL A 336 18.48 -34.91 25.89
C VAL A 336 17.94 -33.49 25.93
N PHE A 337 18.77 -32.48 25.70
CA PHE A 337 18.37 -31.07 25.77
C PHE A 337 17.63 -30.56 24.54
N GLY A 338 17.53 -31.30 23.43
CA GLY A 338 16.80 -30.84 22.25
C GLY A 338 15.37 -30.33 22.55
N ARG A 339 14.59 -31.08 23.34
CA ARG A 339 13.25 -30.63 23.77
C ARG A 339 13.28 -29.46 24.75
N TYR A 340 14.35 -29.32 25.54
CA TYR A 340 14.57 -28.22 26.48
C TYR A 340 14.84 -26.92 25.72
N THR A 341 15.75 -26.99 24.74
CA THR A 341 16.09 -25.89 23.83
C THR A 341 14.89 -25.43 23.01
N ASP A 342 14.07 -26.36 22.52
CA ASP A 342 12.81 -26.04 21.84
C ASP A 342 11.82 -25.27 22.74
N MET A 343 11.74 -25.65 24.01
CA MET A 343 10.88 -24.97 24.98
C MET A 343 11.45 -23.59 25.32
N MET A 344 12.75 -23.49 25.58
CA MET A 344 13.46 -22.24 25.82
C MET A 344 13.25 -21.26 24.66
N ASN A 345 13.41 -21.70 23.41
CA ASN A 345 13.13 -20.90 22.21
C ASN A 345 11.69 -20.40 22.13
N LYS A 346 10.72 -21.19 22.59
CA LYS A 346 9.30 -20.77 22.64
C LYS A 346 9.07 -19.74 23.73
N CYS A 347 9.69 -19.88 24.90
CA CYS A 347 9.60 -18.93 26.01
C CYS A 347 10.26 -17.59 25.67
N LEU A 348 11.42 -17.60 25.01
CA LEU A 348 12.11 -16.37 24.61
C LEU A 348 11.31 -15.51 23.63
N LYS A 349 10.33 -16.08 22.90
CA LYS A 349 9.39 -15.29 22.08
C LYS A 349 8.43 -14.42 22.91
N TYR A 350 8.32 -14.71 24.20
CA TYR A 350 7.52 -13.98 25.18
C TYR A 350 8.41 -13.24 26.18
N ASP A 351 9.71 -13.07 25.89
CA ASP A 351 10.67 -12.42 26.79
C ASP A 351 10.77 -13.11 28.18
N GLU A 352 10.63 -14.44 28.21
CA GLU A 352 10.74 -15.28 29.40
C GLU A 352 11.72 -16.45 29.20
N ILE A 353 12.23 -17.01 30.29
CA ILE A 353 12.99 -18.27 30.26
C ILE A 353 12.12 -19.50 30.55
N PHE A 354 12.64 -20.65 30.14
CA PHE A 354 12.16 -21.95 30.59
C PHE A 354 13.08 -22.47 31.70
N GLU A 355 12.63 -22.35 32.95
CA GLU A 355 13.29 -22.93 34.12
C GLU A 355 12.44 -24.10 34.62
N ALA A 356 12.96 -25.32 34.43
CA ALA A 356 12.31 -26.50 35.00
C ALA A 356 12.75 -26.73 36.46
N ASP A 357 14.02 -26.48 36.74
CA ASP A 357 14.69 -26.61 38.03
C ASP A 357 15.96 -25.74 37.99
N PRO A 358 16.34 -25.03 39.07
CA PRO A 358 17.51 -24.15 39.08
C PRO A 358 18.81 -24.87 38.70
N GLU A 359 19.04 -26.07 39.24
CA GLU A 359 20.26 -26.82 38.98
C GLU A 359 20.31 -27.29 37.52
N LEU A 360 19.16 -27.68 36.97
CA LEU A 360 19.08 -28.07 35.56
C LEU A 360 19.36 -26.89 34.62
N LEU A 361 18.92 -25.69 34.99
CA LEU A 361 19.20 -24.48 34.21
C LEU A 361 20.70 -24.18 34.21
N ASP A 362 21.39 -24.33 35.35
CA ASP A 362 22.84 -24.16 35.45
C ASP A 362 23.60 -25.17 34.58
N ILE A 363 23.23 -26.45 34.66
CA ILE A 363 23.81 -27.51 33.81
C ILE A 363 23.57 -27.18 32.33
N TYR A 364 22.39 -26.68 31.99
CA TYR A 364 22.06 -26.30 30.61
C TYR A 364 22.89 -25.10 30.12
N ILE A 365 23.11 -24.08 30.95
CA ILE A 365 23.96 -22.93 30.61
C ILE A 365 25.41 -23.38 30.37
N GLN A 366 25.95 -24.24 31.25
CA GLN A 366 27.30 -24.80 31.10
C GLN A 366 27.42 -25.64 29.83
N TYR A 367 26.40 -26.45 29.52
CA TYR A 367 26.33 -27.20 28.26
C TYR A 367 26.35 -26.27 27.03
N LEU A 368 25.59 -25.17 27.04
CA LEU A 368 25.58 -24.21 25.92
C LEU A 368 26.95 -23.54 25.72
N GLU A 369 27.64 -23.23 26.81
CA GLU A 369 29.00 -22.68 26.78
C GLU A 369 29.98 -23.69 26.17
N LYS A 370 29.99 -24.93 26.66
CA LYS A 370 30.91 -25.99 26.22
C LYS A 370 30.68 -26.45 24.78
N THR A 371 29.45 -26.33 24.27
CA THR A 371 29.09 -26.66 22.88
C THR A 371 29.23 -25.48 21.92
N GLY A 372 29.76 -24.33 22.35
CA GLY A 372 29.99 -23.17 21.49
C GLY A 372 28.72 -22.40 21.11
N ARG A 373 27.59 -22.62 21.81
CA ARG A 373 26.31 -21.93 21.58
C ARG A 373 26.22 -20.60 22.34
N VAL A 374 27.33 -19.86 22.37
CA VAL A 374 27.52 -18.65 23.19
C VAL A 374 26.45 -17.58 22.89
N GLY A 375 26.16 -17.32 21.61
CA GLY A 375 25.14 -16.33 21.24
C GLY A 375 23.70 -16.71 21.64
N PHE A 376 23.42 -18.00 21.88
CA PHE A 376 22.14 -18.43 22.45
C PHE A 376 22.16 -18.37 23.97
N MET A 377 23.28 -18.76 24.60
CA MET A 377 23.49 -18.63 26.04
C MET A 377 23.30 -17.18 26.52
N GLU A 378 23.88 -16.20 25.83
CA GLU A 378 23.74 -14.77 26.17
C GLU A 378 22.28 -14.32 26.12
N LYS A 379 21.49 -14.81 25.17
CA LYS A 379 20.05 -14.54 25.10
C LYS A 379 19.30 -15.11 26.29
N VAL A 380 19.67 -16.30 26.77
CA VAL A 380 19.07 -16.90 27.96
C VAL A 380 19.47 -16.13 29.20
N LYS A 381 20.77 -15.86 29.41
CA LYS A 381 21.32 -15.13 30.57
C LYS A 381 20.74 -13.71 30.73
N LYS A 382 20.26 -13.09 29.66
CA LYS A 382 19.59 -11.78 29.74
C LYS A 382 18.31 -11.79 30.60
N TYR A 383 17.70 -12.95 30.79
CA TYR A 383 16.41 -13.13 31.47
C TYR A 383 16.51 -14.10 32.67
N VAL A 384 17.74 -14.49 33.06
CA VAL A 384 18.09 -15.17 34.32
C VAL A 384 18.54 -14.08 35.27
#